data_AF-A0A7W8EJC3-F1
#
_entry.id   AF-A0A7W8EJC3-F1
#
_cell.length_a   1.000
_cell.length_b   1.000
_cell.length_c   1.000
_cell.angle_alpha   90.00
_cell.angle_beta   90.00
_cell.angle_gamma   90.00
#
_symmetry.space_group_name_H-M   'P 1'
#
loop_
_entity.id
_entity.type
_entity.pdbx_description
1 polymer ?
#
loop_
_entity_poly.entity_id
_entity_poly.type
_entity_poly.pdbx_seq_one_letter_code
_entity_poly.pdbx_strand_id
1 'polypeptide(L)'
;MVYDVLRHRGRDVTGLPLRALLQELFAPVLAAGVLALGMQTLDEAEARSWYATMHVAGVEGLEIKATDSRYEGSARGWQKLKYRTSVEAVVSGYVGRPGRPSGLLPGRNGDRSLC
;
A
#
# COMPACT_ATOMS: atom_id res chain seq x y z
N MET A 1 -11.56 -5.53 2.63
CA MET A 1 -11.23 -4.23 3.27
C MET A 1 -11.60 -3.13 2.30
N VAL A 2 -12.37 -2.13 2.74
CA VAL A 2 -12.78 -0.99 1.91
C VAL A 2 -12.08 0.29 2.37
N TYR A 3 -11.62 1.09 1.42
CA TYR A 3 -10.81 2.30 1.67
C TYR A 3 -11.25 3.52 0.84
N ASP A 4 -12.21 3.35 -0.07
CA ASP A 4 -12.76 4.42 -0.92
C ASP A 4 -14.12 3.99 -1.54
N VAL A 5 -14.86 4.96 -2.06
CA VAL A 5 -16.12 4.83 -2.80
C VAL A 5 -16.19 5.89 -3.90
N LEU A 6 -16.33 5.43 -5.15
CA LEU A 6 -16.38 6.33 -6.32
C LEU A 6 -17.81 6.63 -6.78
N ARG A 7 -18.74 5.69 -6.52
CA ARG A 7 -20.16 5.82 -6.83
C ARG A 7 -21.02 5.21 -5.74
N HIS A 8 -22.15 5.86 -5.46
CA HIS A 8 -23.13 5.36 -4.50
C HIS A 8 -24.55 5.60 -5.03
N ARG A 9 -25.35 4.53 -5.12
CA ARG A 9 -26.74 4.54 -5.65
C ARG A 9 -26.87 5.28 -7.00
N GLY A 10 -25.94 5.00 -7.91
CA GLY A 10 -25.90 5.61 -9.25
C GLY A 10 -25.38 7.04 -9.30
N ARG A 11 -25.08 7.68 -8.16
CA ARG A 11 -24.46 9.01 -8.11
C ARG A 11 -22.94 8.92 -8.11
N ASP A 12 -22.32 9.80 -8.87
CA ASP A 12 -20.89 10.03 -8.80
C ASP A 12 -20.55 10.79 -7.50
N VAL A 13 -19.60 10.27 -6.73
CA VAL A 13 -19.16 10.88 -5.48
C VAL A 13 -17.66 11.22 -5.49
N THR A 14 -16.98 11.08 -6.63
CA THR A 14 -15.54 11.37 -6.77
C THR A 14 -15.19 12.80 -6.40
N GLY A 15 -16.12 13.74 -6.58
CA GLY A 15 -15.97 15.14 -6.21
C GLY A 15 -16.19 15.44 -4.73
N LEU A 16 -16.52 14.46 -3.87
CA LEU A 16 -16.75 14.69 -2.45
C LEU A 16 -15.53 14.27 -1.61
N PRO A 17 -15.33 14.85 -0.41
CA PRO A 17 -14.24 14.47 0.48
C PRO A 17 -14.35 13.02 0.95
N LEU A 18 -13.26 12.26 0.81
CA LEU A 18 -13.18 10.83 1.14
C LEU A 18 -13.66 10.52 2.57
N ARG A 19 -13.18 11.29 3.56
CA ARG A 19 -13.44 10.99 4.98
C ARG A 19 -14.93 11.06 5.33
N ALA A 20 -15.62 12.09 4.83
CA ALA A 20 -17.05 12.26 5.06
C ALA A 20 -17.84 11.10 4.43
N LEU A 21 -17.49 10.72 3.20
CA LEU A 21 -18.11 9.60 2.50
C LEU A 21 -17.93 8.27 3.25
N LEU A 22 -16.72 7.97 3.72
CA LEU A 22 -16.45 6.69 4.36
C LEU A 22 -17.22 6.51 5.67
N GLN A 23 -17.33 7.57 6.48
CA GLN A 23 -18.05 7.52 7.75
C GLN A 23 -19.55 7.34 7.56
N GLU A 24 -20.16 8.07 6.63
CA GLU A 24 -21.61 8.01 6.41
C GLU A 24 -22.04 6.75 5.63
N LEU A 25 -21.33 6.40 4.56
CA LEU A 25 -21.81 5.39 3.61
C LEU A 25 -21.57 3.96 4.09
N PHE A 26 -20.51 3.73 4.88
CA PHE A 26 -20.17 2.37 5.32
C PHE A 26 -20.75 2.01 6.68
N ALA A 27 -21.28 2.94 7.48
CA ALA A 27 -21.84 2.64 8.79
C ALA A 27 -22.84 1.45 8.79
N PRO A 28 -23.81 1.36 7.86
CA PRO A 28 -24.74 0.23 7.81
C PRO A 28 -24.08 -1.09 7.36
N VAL A 29 -23.12 -1.02 6.44
CA VAL A 29 -22.45 -2.20 5.88
C VAL A 29 -21.48 -2.82 6.88
N LEU A 30 -20.83 -1.98 7.68
CA LEU A 30 -19.97 -2.41 8.79
C LEU A 30 -20.77 -3.11 9.89
N ALA A 31 -21.95 -2.55 10.22
CA ALA A 31 -22.85 -3.15 11.21
C ALA A 31 -23.34 -4.55 10.80
N ALA A 32 -23.47 -4.81 9.50
CA ALA A 32 -23.84 -6.12 8.97
C ALA A 32 -22.67 -7.13 8.91
N GLY A 33 -21.42 -6.70 9.16
CA GLY A 33 -20.24 -7.58 9.18
C GLY A 33 -19.81 -8.13 7.82
N VAL A 34 -20.41 -7.68 6.72
CA VAL A 34 -20.12 -8.20 5.36
C VAL A 34 -18.80 -7.63 4.83
N LEU A 35 -18.45 -6.40 5.22
CA LEU A 35 -17.20 -5.74 4.84
C LEU A 35 -16.56 -5.11 6.08
N ALA A 36 -15.22 -5.03 6.06
CA ALA A 36 -14.45 -4.26 7.02
C ALA A 36 -13.90 -2.98 6.36
N LEU A 37 -13.98 -1.85 7.08
CA LEU A 37 -13.23 -0.65 6.72
C LEU A 37 -11.73 -0.91 6.91
N GLY A 38 -10.91 -0.29 6.07
CA GLY A 38 -9.49 -0.19 6.36
C GLY A 38 -9.23 0.54 7.66
N MET A 39 -8.13 0.18 8.34
CA MET A 39 -7.63 0.95 9.46
C MET A 39 -7.20 2.34 8.97
N GLN A 40 -7.55 3.37 9.73
CA GLN A 40 -7.25 4.75 9.40
C GLN A 40 -7.13 5.53 10.71
N THR A 41 -6.16 6.42 10.76
CA THR A 41 -5.92 7.28 11.92
C THR A 41 -5.57 8.69 11.45
N LEU A 42 -5.84 9.67 12.32
CA LEU A 42 -5.34 11.04 12.18
C LEU A 42 -4.15 11.30 13.13
N ASP A 43 -3.84 10.34 14.01
CA ASP A 43 -2.72 10.42 14.93
C ASP A 43 -1.44 9.94 14.23
N GLU A 44 -0.50 10.86 14.07
CA GLU A 44 0.80 10.57 13.47
C GLU A 44 1.60 9.52 14.27
N ALA A 45 1.51 9.52 15.60
CA ALA A 45 2.22 8.57 16.44
C ALA A 45 1.70 7.15 16.24
N GLU A 46 0.37 7.01 16.14
CA GLU A 46 -0.26 5.73 15.79
C GLU A 46 0.14 5.27 14.39
N ALA A 47 0.10 6.15 13.39
CA ALA A 47 0.53 5.84 12.03
C ALA A 47 2.00 5.38 11.97
N ARG A 48 2.89 6.05 12.71
CA ARG A 48 4.31 5.65 12.84
C ARG A 48 4.45 4.27 13.47
N SER A 49 3.67 3.98 14.51
CA SER A 49 3.64 2.66 15.14
C SER A 49 3.21 1.57 14.16
N TRP A 50 2.15 1.81 13.38
CA TRP A 50 1.69 0.88 12.35
C TRP A 50 2.77 0.63 11.29
N TYR A 51 3.41 1.69 10.77
CA TYR A 51 4.49 1.56 9.80
C TYR A 51 5.66 0.73 10.33
N ALA A 52 6.04 0.95 11.60
CA ALA A 52 7.16 0.24 12.21
C ALA A 52 6.86 -1.23 12.47
N THR A 53 5.61 -1.60 12.76
CA THR A 53 5.27 -2.93 13.32
C THR A 53 4.51 -3.83 12.35
N MET A 54 3.65 -3.29 11.47
CA MET A 54 2.72 -4.12 10.71
C MET A 54 3.34 -4.84 9.51
N HIS A 55 4.57 -4.50 9.13
CA HIS A 55 5.28 -5.20 8.05
C HIS A 55 5.47 -6.70 8.36
N VAL A 56 5.58 -7.07 9.64
CA VAL A 56 5.66 -8.48 10.08
C VAL A 56 4.36 -9.26 9.82
N ALA A 57 3.22 -8.55 9.73
CA ALA A 57 1.91 -9.11 9.40
C ALA A 57 1.62 -9.03 7.89
N GLY A 58 2.62 -8.72 7.06
CA GLY A 58 2.47 -8.63 5.60
C GLY A 58 1.89 -7.32 5.09
N VAL A 59 1.70 -6.30 5.95
CA VAL A 59 1.27 -4.97 5.50
C VAL A 59 2.42 -4.26 4.82
N GLU A 60 2.25 -3.89 3.55
CA GLU A 60 3.33 -3.27 2.75
C GLU A 60 3.76 -1.88 3.25
N GLY A 61 2.88 -1.18 3.96
CA GLY A 61 3.11 0.18 4.43
C GLY A 61 1.82 0.99 4.57
N LEU A 62 1.94 2.32 4.45
CA LEU A 62 0.84 3.27 4.61
C LEU A 62 0.41 3.87 3.27
N GLU A 63 -0.89 4.08 3.12
CA GLU A 63 -1.48 4.96 2.11
C GLU A 63 -1.95 6.25 2.82
N ILE A 64 -1.37 7.38 2.45
CA ILE A 64 -1.59 8.68 3.10
C ILE A 64 -2.44 9.55 2.16
N LYS A 65 -3.55 10.06 2.68
CA LYS A 65 -4.55 10.84 1.95
C LYS A 65 -4.87 12.09 2.76
N ALA A 66 -4.98 13.25 2.10
CA ALA A 66 -5.48 14.45 2.77
C ALA A 66 -6.95 14.23 3.18
N THR A 67 -7.35 14.75 4.34
CA THR A 67 -8.69 14.52 4.91
C THR A 67 -9.81 15.11 4.05
N ASP A 68 -9.50 16.19 3.33
CA ASP A 68 -10.36 16.88 2.38
C ASP A 68 -10.12 16.45 0.91
N SER A 69 -9.26 15.45 0.68
CA SER A 69 -8.97 14.98 -0.68
C SER A 69 -10.22 14.42 -1.35
N ARG A 70 -10.35 14.79 -2.62
CA ARG A 70 -11.31 14.22 -3.57
C ARG A 70 -10.65 13.09 -4.34
N TYR A 71 -11.44 12.24 -4.97
CA TYR A 71 -10.89 11.23 -5.85
C TYR A 71 -10.46 11.85 -7.17
N GLU A 72 -9.16 11.82 -7.45
CA GLU A 72 -8.58 12.32 -8.69
C GLU A 72 -8.04 11.16 -9.53
N GLY A 73 -8.90 10.63 -10.42
CA GLY A 73 -8.47 9.61 -11.37
C GLY A 73 -7.31 10.13 -12.22
N SER A 74 -6.21 9.36 -12.27
CA SER A 74 -4.93 9.65 -12.96
C SER A 74 -3.95 10.62 -12.28
N ALA A 75 -4.31 11.25 -11.14
CA ALA A 75 -3.40 12.12 -10.40
C ALA A 75 -2.60 11.35 -9.33
N ARG A 76 -1.43 11.88 -8.95
CA ARG A 76 -0.63 11.36 -7.81
C ARG A 76 -1.00 12.04 -6.48
N GLY A 77 -2.29 12.23 -6.21
CA GLY A 77 -2.78 12.94 -5.02
C GLY A 77 -2.55 12.19 -3.71
N TRP A 78 -2.44 10.86 -3.75
CA TRP A 78 -2.18 10.02 -2.58
C TRP A 78 -0.73 9.55 -2.53
N GLN A 79 -0.19 9.46 -1.32
CA GLN A 79 1.18 9.05 -1.09
C GLN A 79 1.23 7.63 -0.55
N LYS A 80 2.20 6.83 -1.01
CA LYS A 80 2.45 5.48 -0.52
C LYS A 80 3.79 5.43 0.17
N LEU A 81 3.79 5.20 1.47
CA LEU A 81 4.98 4.97 2.26
C LEU A 81 5.15 3.47 2.46
N LYS A 82 6.05 2.85 1.69
CA LYS A 82 6.26 1.39 1.71
C LYS A 82 7.45 1.01 2.57
N TYR A 83 7.27 -0.01 3.41
CA TYR A 83 8.37 -0.66 4.10
C TYR A 83 9.28 -1.31 3.05
N ARG A 84 10.60 -1.15 3.21
CA ARG A 84 11.61 -1.70 2.30
C ARG A 84 12.65 -2.45 3.10
N THR A 85 12.94 -3.66 2.66
CA THR A 85 14.10 -4.43 3.09
C THR A 85 15.04 -4.65 1.91
N SER A 86 16.32 -4.73 2.18
CA SER A 86 17.36 -5.02 1.21
C SER A 86 18.16 -6.21 1.69
N VAL A 87 18.62 -7.02 0.73
CA VAL A 87 19.55 -8.12 0.99
C VAL A 87 20.72 -7.98 0.05
N GLU A 88 21.90 -8.41 0.50
CA GLU A 88 23.05 -8.57 -0.38
C GLU A 88 22.89 -9.85 -1.20
N ALA A 89 23.24 -9.78 -2.47
CA ALA A 89 23.16 -10.89 -3.42
C ALA A 89 24.34 -10.84 -4.39
N VAL A 90 24.83 -12.01 -4.79
CA VAL A 90 25.85 -12.15 -5.84
C VAL A 90 25.17 -12.20 -7.19
N VAL A 91 25.68 -11.46 -8.17
CA VAL A 91 25.17 -11.51 -9.54
C VAL A 91 25.69 -12.79 -10.21
N SER A 92 24.81 -13.76 -10.48
CA SER A 92 25.16 -15.01 -11.17
C SER A 92 25.00 -14.94 -12.69
N GLY A 93 24.32 -13.90 -13.18
CA GLY A 93 24.08 -13.68 -14.60
C GLY A 93 23.32 -12.40 -14.88
N TYR A 94 23.05 -12.13 -16.16
CA TYR A 94 22.33 -10.94 -16.60
C TYR A 94 21.39 -11.24 -17.77
N VAL A 95 20.41 -10.36 -17.96
CA VAL A 95 19.49 -10.35 -19.10
C VAL A 95 19.81 -9.12 -19.96
N GLY A 96 19.79 -9.29 -21.28
CA GLY A 96 20.02 -8.21 -22.25
C GLY A 96 21.35 -8.33 -22.99
N ARG A 97 21.83 -7.23 -23.57
CA ARG A 97 23.04 -7.22 -24.40
C ARG A 97 24.30 -7.21 -23.51
N PRO A 98 25.37 -7.93 -23.88
CA PRO A 98 26.67 -7.77 -23.25
C PRO A 98 27.10 -6.29 -23.21
N GLY A 99 27.52 -5.80 -22.05
CA GLY A 99 27.89 -4.39 -21.83
C GLY A 99 26.73 -3.41 -21.59
N ARG A 100 25.47 -3.84 -21.77
CA ARG A 100 24.25 -3.06 -21.46
C ARG A 100 23.13 -3.97 -20.93
N PRO A 101 23.30 -4.57 -19.74
CA PRO A 101 22.28 -5.43 -19.15
C PRO A 101 21.03 -4.61 -18.79
N SER A 102 19.85 -5.18 -19.02
CA SER A 102 18.55 -4.61 -18.63
C SER A 102 18.03 -5.22 -17.32
N GLY A 103 18.66 -6.29 -16.85
CA GLY A 103 18.33 -6.96 -15.60
C GLY A 103 19.48 -7.83 -15.12
N LEU A 104 19.53 -8.03 -13.81
CA LEU A 104 20.50 -8.88 -13.14
C LEU A 104 19.79 -10.10 -12.57
N LEU A 105 20.49 -11.24 -12.55
CA LEU A 105 20.04 -12.46 -11.89
C LEU A 105 20.74 -12.53 -10.52
N PRO A 106 20.05 -12.20 -9.43
CA PRO A 106 20.62 -12.31 -8.09
C PRO A 106 20.63 -13.77 -7.65
N GLY A 107 21.77 -14.21 -7.14
CA GLY A 107 21.96 -15.47 -6.42
C GLY A 107 22.35 -15.20 -4.97
N ARG A 108 22.05 -16.15 -4.08
CA ARG A 108 22.61 -16.17 -2.73
C ARG A 108 23.80 -17.12 -2.73
N ASN A 109 24.92 -16.71 -2.14
CA ASN A 109 25.96 -17.66 -1.78
C ASN A 109 25.37 -18.54 -0.67
N GLY A 110 24.94 -19.75 -1.01
CA GLY A 110 24.78 -20.79 -0.01
C GLY A 110 26.16 -21.06 0.57
N ASP A 111 26.26 -21.11 1.89
CA ASP A 111 27.48 -21.52 2.55
C ASP A 111 27.85 -22.90 2.01
N ARG A 112 28.93 -22.99 1.24
CA ARG A 112 29.40 -24.24 0.64
C ARG A 112 30.27 -24.97 1.67
N SER A 113 29.68 -25.18 2.84
CA SER A 113 30.16 -26.08 3.87
C SER A 113 29.45 -27.41 3.63
N LEU A 114 30.23 -28.49 3.41
CA LEU A 114 29.84 -29.89 3.13
C LEU A 114 29.80 -30.28 1.63
N CYS A 115 30.95 -30.64 1.07
CA CYS A 115 31.47 -32.03 0.96
C CYS A 115 32.88 -32.00 0.37
#